data_AF-A0A1Q5BBS9-F1
#
_entry.id   AF-A0A1Q5BBS9-F1
#
_cell.length_a   1.000
_cell.length_b   1.000
_cell.length_c   1.000
_cell.angle_alpha   90.00
_cell.angle_beta   90.00
_cell.angle_gamma   90.00
#
_symmetry.space_group_name_H-M   'P 1'
#
loop_
_entity.id
_entity.type
_entity.pdbx_description
1 polymer ?
#
loop_
_entity_poly.entity_id
_entity_poly.type
_entity_poly.pdbx_seq_one_letter_code
_entity_poly.pdbx_strand_id
1 'polypeptide(L)'
;MASWTVDSPQRLTLDGPVTRLDVRLVTGRLNVVATDGPARIDVTRVSRRPVIVEHRDGRLFVGHERHPRWPGFLWWLGQLGRRFRAEVSVAVPADVLADLRLVDGSLVASGLRRDTQVDVTSGQITLMGLRGRTTAKVTSGPVEALGVAGDVSLETVSGEVILAESAPGRVHAHTVSGSITCDLDNPRGSEIRLSAISGSITVRVREDSDLTVDLHTVSGRITSGFPQVRGRGGLGAMKDSHGVLGTGGGKLWASATSGSIALLARPVEDADDLEELP
;
A
#
# COMPACT_ATOMS: atom_id res chain seq x y z
N MET A 1 -6.97 32.03 -5.36
CA MET A 1 -6.93 30.90 -6.31
C MET A 1 -5.69 31.09 -7.15
N ALA A 2 -4.71 30.22 -6.99
CA ALA A 2 -3.47 30.25 -7.75
C ALA A 2 -3.43 29.03 -8.68
N SER A 3 -3.04 29.24 -9.92
CA SER A 3 -2.98 28.21 -10.96
C SER A 3 -1.69 28.39 -11.73
N TRP A 4 -0.99 27.29 -11.97
CA TRP A 4 0.26 27.25 -12.71
C TRP A 4 0.19 26.18 -13.79
N THR A 5 0.71 26.51 -14.96
CA THR A 5 0.92 25.56 -16.05
C THR A 5 2.40 25.26 -16.14
N VAL A 6 2.78 24.02 -15.84
CA VAL A 6 4.16 23.56 -15.74
C VAL A 6 4.54 22.76 -16.97
N ASP A 7 5.22 23.40 -17.92
CA ASP A 7 5.67 22.80 -19.20
C ASP A 7 7.17 22.46 -19.24
N SER A 8 7.91 22.93 -18.23
CA SER A 8 9.35 22.76 -18.07
C SER A 8 9.68 22.57 -16.58
N PRO A 9 10.84 21.96 -16.25
CA PRO A 9 11.18 21.67 -14.87
C PRO A 9 11.17 22.93 -14.01
N GLN A 10 10.43 22.90 -12.92
CA GLN A 10 10.28 24.05 -12.02
C GLN A 10 9.86 23.62 -10.63
N ARG A 11 10.21 24.46 -9.65
CA ARG A 11 9.83 24.32 -8.26
C ARG A 11 8.83 25.40 -7.88
N LEU A 12 7.73 25.00 -7.25
CA LEU A 12 6.69 25.88 -6.74
C LEU A 12 6.64 25.74 -5.21
N THR A 13 6.69 26.86 -4.52
CA THR A 13 6.36 26.94 -3.08
C THR A 13 4.99 27.56 -2.97
N LEU A 14 4.10 26.94 -2.19
CA LEU A 14 2.73 27.41 -2.04
C LEU A 14 2.60 28.33 -0.84
N ASP A 15 2.01 29.50 -1.08
CA ASP A 15 1.66 30.45 -0.04
C ASP A 15 0.23 30.14 0.44
N GLY A 16 0.12 29.34 1.50
CA GLY A 16 -1.14 29.04 2.17
C GLY A 16 -1.26 27.60 2.65
N PRO A 17 -2.25 27.31 3.51
CA PRO A 17 -2.44 25.97 4.05
C PRO A 17 -2.85 25.00 2.94
N VAL A 18 -2.38 23.76 3.05
CA VAL A 18 -2.85 22.62 2.26
C VAL A 18 -3.45 21.63 3.24
N THR A 19 -4.72 21.30 3.06
CA THR A 19 -5.48 20.33 3.86
C THR A 19 -5.88 19.11 3.04
N ARG A 20 -5.93 19.24 1.71
CA ARG A 20 -6.22 18.15 0.78
C ARG A 20 -5.28 18.19 -0.42
N LEU A 21 -4.70 17.04 -0.75
CA LEU A 21 -3.88 16.81 -1.92
C LEU A 21 -4.62 15.88 -2.91
N ASP A 22 -4.75 16.30 -4.16
CA ASP A 22 -5.31 15.51 -5.26
C ASP A 22 -4.29 15.48 -6.40
N VAL A 23 -3.66 14.33 -6.63
CA VAL A 23 -2.65 14.16 -7.69
C VAL A 23 -3.16 13.19 -8.74
N ARG A 24 -3.11 13.59 -10.01
CA ARG A 24 -3.55 12.77 -11.15
C ARG A 24 -2.56 12.83 -12.29
N LEU A 25 -1.67 11.85 -12.35
CA LEU A 25 -0.67 11.72 -13.41
C LEU A 25 -1.01 10.56 -14.35
N VAL A 26 -0.55 10.66 -15.58
CA VAL A 26 -0.71 9.59 -16.57
C VAL A 26 0.51 8.69 -16.51
N THR A 27 1.70 9.18 -16.86
CA THR A 27 2.92 8.37 -16.75
C THR A 27 4.03 9.04 -15.95
N GLY A 28 4.89 8.24 -15.32
CA GLY A 28 6.14 8.71 -14.72
C GLY A 28 6.27 8.40 -13.24
N ARG A 29 6.68 9.40 -12.45
CA ARG A 29 6.98 9.22 -11.02
C ARG A 29 6.26 10.24 -10.17
N LEU A 30 5.64 9.76 -9.10
CA LEU A 30 5.02 10.60 -8.08
C LEU A 30 5.66 10.28 -6.72
N ASN A 31 6.29 11.27 -6.10
CA ASN A 31 6.78 11.16 -4.74
C ASN A 31 5.99 12.14 -3.87
N VAL A 32 5.32 11.66 -2.83
CA VAL A 32 4.62 12.49 -1.85
C VAL A 32 5.26 12.25 -0.49
N VAL A 33 5.68 13.33 0.17
CA VAL A 33 6.36 13.27 1.46
C VAL A 33 5.77 14.30 2.41
N ALA A 34 5.55 13.88 3.66
CA ALA A 34 5.21 14.80 4.72
C ALA A 34 6.38 15.75 5.03
N THR A 35 6.07 17.01 5.34
CA THR A 35 7.06 18.01 5.75
C THR A 35 6.48 18.91 6.83
N ASP A 36 7.35 19.41 7.72
CA ASP A 36 7.01 20.45 8.70
C ASP A 36 7.08 21.87 8.09
N GLY A 37 7.61 21.99 6.88
CA GLY A 37 7.73 23.26 6.15
C GLY A 37 6.50 23.61 5.29
N PRO A 38 6.59 24.70 4.51
CA PRO A 38 5.54 25.03 3.55
C PRO A 38 5.41 23.94 2.48
N ALA A 39 4.20 23.81 1.93
CA ALA A 39 3.94 22.88 0.84
C ALA A 39 4.76 23.28 -0.39
N ARG A 40 5.43 22.29 -1.00
CA ARG A 40 6.33 22.47 -2.13
C ARG A 40 6.07 21.43 -3.19
N ILE A 41 6.18 21.84 -4.44
CA ILE A 41 6.05 20.96 -5.60
C ILE A 41 7.31 21.13 -6.42
N ASP A 42 7.98 20.02 -6.71
CA ASP A 42 9.14 19.98 -7.58
C ASP A 42 8.81 19.10 -8.78
N VAL A 43 8.67 19.73 -9.94
CA VAL A 43 8.47 19.03 -11.20
C VAL A 43 9.83 18.96 -11.89
N THR A 44 10.48 17.80 -11.82
CA THR A 44 11.85 17.63 -12.35
C THR A 44 11.84 17.25 -13.82
N ARG A 45 10.72 16.72 -14.32
CA ARG A 45 10.56 16.35 -15.72
C ARG A 45 9.11 16.53 -16.16
N VAL A 46 8.94 17.15 -17.31
CA VAL A 46 7.67 17.19 -18.04
C VAL A 46 7.95 16.87 -19.50
N SER A 47 7.07 16.11 -20.12
CA SER A 47 7.11 15.83 -21.55
C SER A 47 6.25 16.84 -22.32
N ARG A 48 5.63 16.44 -23.44
CA ARG A 48 4.91 17.40 -24.31
C ARG A 48 3.65 17.99 -23.66
N ARG A 49 3.07 17.32 -22.67
CA ARG A 49 1.84 17.75 -22.02
C ARG A 49 2.18 18.36 -20.65
N PRO A 50 1.81 19.62 -20.41
CA PRO A 50 2.10 20.28 -19.15
C PRO A 50 1.40 19.60 -17.99
N VAL A 51 1.96 19.80 -16.80
CA VAL A 51 1.31 19.50 -15.53
C VAL A 51 0.63 20.79 -15.06
N ILE A 52 -0.65 20.70 -14.74
CA ILE A 52 -1.42 21.78 -14.14
C ILE A 52 -1.32 21.65 -12.63
N VAL A 53 -1.02 22.75 -11.97
CA VAL A 53 -1.05 22.87 -10.51
C VAL A 53 -2.10 23.91 -10.15
N GLU A 54 -3.03 23.57 -9.29
CA GLU A 54 -4.05 24.49 -8.78
C GLU A 54 -4.09 24.45 -7.26
N HIS A 55 -4.09 25.63 -6.63
CA HIS A 55 -4.27 25.77 -5.19
C HIS A 55 -5.46 26.70 -4.90
N ARG A 56 -6.48 26.13 -4.26
CA ARG A 56 -7.72 26.82 -3.92
C ARG A 56 -8.32 26.24 -2.64
N ASP A 57 -8.67 27.10 -1.70
CA ASP A 57 -9.45 26.76 -0.50
C ASP A 57 -8.85 25.56 0.29
N GLY A 58 -7.51 25.53 0.42
CA GLY A 58 -6.79 24.45 1.09
C GLY A 58 -6.60 23.17 0.27
N ARG A 59 -7.19 23.09 -0.93
CA ARG A 59 -7.01 21.97 -1.85
C ARG A 59 -5.88 22.27 -2.84
N LEU A 60 -4.92 21.37 -2.88
CA LEU A 60 -3.86 21.34 -3.89
C LEU A 60 -4.18 20.24 -4.91
N PHE A 61 -4.33 20.63 -6.17
CA PHE A 61 -4.45 19.73 -7.31
C PHE A 61 -3.15 19.76 -8.14
N VAL A 62 -2.64 18.58 -8.50
CA VAL A 62 -1.49 18.44 -9.41
C VAL A 62 -1.81 17.36 -10.43
N GLY A 63 -1.88 17.70 -11.71
CA GLY A 63 -2.17 16.68 -12.70
C GLY A 63 -2.14 17.18 -14.14
N HIS A 64 -2.24 16.26 -15.10
CA HIS A 64 -2.41 16.67 -16.49
C HIS A 64 -3.82 17.23 -16.72
N GLU A 65 -3.92 18.28 -17.55
CA GLU A 65 -5.20 18.87 -17.91
C GLU A 65 -6.14 17.80 -18.48
N ARG A 66 -7.30 17.63 -17.83
CA ARG A 66 -8.38 16.78 -18.36
C ARG A 66 -8.92 17.45 -19.61
N HIS A 67 -8.73 16.81 -20.76
CA HIS A 67 -9.66 16.98 -21.87
C HIS A 67 -10.74 15.89 -21.80
N PRO A 68 -12.01 16.22 -21.54
CA PRO A 68 -13.12 15.37 -21.91
C PRO A 68 -13.86 15.98 -23.11
N ARG A 69 -13.92 15.24 -24.22
CA ARG A 69 -15.01 15.22 -25.20
C ARG A 69 -14.65 14.19 -26.27
N TRP A 70 -14.82 12.90 -25.97
CA TRP A 70 -15.26 11.88 -26.96
C TRP A 70 -15.55 10.52 -26.29
N PRO A 71 -16.52 9.76 -26.84
CA PRO A 71 -17.05 8.58 -26.19
C PRO A 71 -16.18 7.35 -26.45
N GLY A 72 -16.05 6.50 -25.42
CA GLY A 72 -15.83 5.07 -25.59
C GLY A 72 -14.40 4.62 -25.94
N PHE A 73 -13.67 4.18 -24.91
CA PHE A 73 -12.77 3.01 -24.88
C PHE A 73 -11.70 2.76 -25.98
N LEU A 74 -11.51 3.60 -27.00
CA LEU A 74 -10.60 3.34 -28.14
C LEU A 74 -9.29 4.17 -28.15
N TRP A 75 -8.99 4.94 -27.10
CA TRP A 75 -7.83 5.84 -27.05
C TRP A 75 -6.52 5.23 -26.50
N TRP A 76 -6.53 3.99 -25.98
CA TRP A 76 -5.37 3.41 -25.26
C TRP A 76 -4.27 2.81 -26.13
N LEU A 77 -4.43 2.72 -27.46
CA LEU A 77 -3.43 2.11 -28.35
C LEU A 77 -2.15 2.98 -28.47
N GLY A 78 -1.16 2.66 -27.64
CA GLY A 78 0.28 2.67 -27.96
C GLY A 78 1.03 4.01 -28.05
N GLN A 79 0.36 5.16 -28.21
CA GLN A 79 1.05 6.43 -28.52
C GLN A 79 1.13 7.45 -27.37
N LEU A 80 0.67 7.10 -26.16
CA LEU A 80 0.53 8.06 -25.07
C LEU A 80 1.66 8.13 -24.04
N GLY A 81 2.35 7.02 -23.80
CA GLY A 81 3.38 6.95 -22.74
C GLY A 81 4.51 7.98 -22.90
N ARG A 82 4.79 8.44 -24.13
CA ARG A 82 5.81 9.46 -24.42
C ARG A 82 5.31 10.90 -24.31
N ARG A 83 4.00 11.15 -24.34
CA ARG A 83 3.44 12.52 -24.37
C ARG A 83 3.03 13.05 -23.00
N PHE A 84 2.77 12.16 -22.03
CA PHE A 84 2.24 12.49 -20.70
C PHE A 84 3.12 11.96 -19.56
N ARG A 85 4.43 11.96 -19.76
CA ARG A 85 5.41 11.69 -18.71
C ARG A 85 5.63 12.92 -17.86
N ALA A 86 5.53 12.76 -16.54
CA ALA A 86 5.92 13.73 -15.54
C ALA A 86 6.66 13.06 -14.37
N GLU A 87 7.67 13.72 -13.82
CA GLU A 87 8.32 13.33 -12.56
C GLU A 87 8.04 14.45 -11.56
N VAL A 88 7.20 14.16 -10.56
CA VAL A 88 6.65 15.14 -9.62
C VAL A 88 6.95 14.70 -8.20
N SER A 89 7.57 15.58 -7.42
CA SER A 89 7.72 15.43 -5.98
C SER A 89 6.90 16.49 -5.26
N VAL A 90 6.06 16.10 -4.31
CA VAL A 90 5.20 16.98 -3.54
C VAL A 90 5.52 16.82 -2.06
N ALA A 91 5.99 17.88 -1.42
CA ALA A 91 6.10 17.97 0.03
C ALA A 91 4.87 18.68 0.58
N VAL A 92 4.16 18.06 1.51
CA VAL A 92 2.90 18.57 2.10
C VAL A 92 2.91 18.42 3.62
N PRO A 93 2.14 19.22 4.37
CA PRO A 93 1.93 18.97 5.80
C PRO A 93 1.49 17.53 6.07
N ALA A 94 1.92 16.95 7.19
CA ALA A 94 1.60 15.56 7.51
C ALA A 94 0.09 15.28 7.64
N ASP A 95 -0.68 16.30 8.02
CA ASP A 95 -2.12 16.19 8.30
C ASP A 95 -3.03 16.42 7.08
N VAL A 96 -2.53 16.18 5.85
CA VAL A 96 -3.33 16.28 4.63
C VAL A 96 -4.09 15.00 4.30
N LEU A 97 -5.31 15.15 3.78
CA LEU A 97 -6.02 14.08 3.08
C LEU A 97 -5.43 13.93 1.66
N ALA A 98 -5.02 12.72 1.27
CA ALA A 98 -4.36 12.49 -0.02
C ALA A 98 -5.19 11.55 -0.92
N ASP A 99 -5.46 11.98 -2.16
CA ASP A 99 -5.99 11.17 -3.26
C ASP A 99 -4.93 11.18 -4.38
N LEU A 100 -4.22 10.07 -4.56
CA LEU A 100 -3.06 9.96 -5.44
C LEU A 100 -3.36 8.94 -6.54
N ARG A 101 -3.32 9.38 -7.80
CA ARG A 101 -3.63 8.53 -8.95
C ARG A 101 -2.54 8.60 -10.01
N LEU A 102 -2.11 7.44 -10.48
CA LEU A 102 -1.12 7.28 -11.54
C LEU A 102 -1.54 6.18 -12.50
N VAL A 103 -1.53 6.42 -13.82
CA VAL A 103 -1.87 5.35 -14.77
C VAL A 103 -0.69 4.39 -14.97
N ASP A 104 0.51 4.89 -15.18
CA ASP A 104 1.71 4.07 -15.43
C ASP A 104 2.96 4.63 -14.75
N GLY A 105 3.58 3.87 -13.83
CA GLY A 105 4.86 4.23 -13.24
C GLY A 105 4.97 3.97 -11.74
N SER A 106 5.81 4.74 -11.03
CA SER A 106 6.08 4.54 -9.60
C SER A 106 5.46 5.64 -8.74
N LEU A 107 4.77 5.24 -7.68
CA LEU A 107 4.18 6.14 -6.70
C LEU A 107 4.70 5.83 -5.31
N VAL A 108 5.31 6.83 -4.68
CA VAL A 108 5.81 6.76 -3.30
C VAL A 108 5.00 7.74 -2.45
N ALA A 109 4.48 7.30 -1.31
CA ALA A 109 3.85 8.16 -0.32
C ALA A 109 4.45 7.90 1.07
N SER A 110 4.87 8.96 1.77
CA SER A 110 5.57 8.84 3.04
C SER A 110 5.11 9.84 4.10
N GLY A 111 4.97 9.37 5.34
CA GLY A 111 4.78 10.19 6.54
C GLY A 111 3.42 10.86 6.72
N LEU A 112 2.41 10.51 5.91
CA LEU A 112 1.07 11.10 6.01
C LEU A 112 0.30 10.53 7.21
N ARG A 113 -0.41 11.39 7.94
CA ARG A 113 -1.13 11.05 9.17
C ARG A 113 -2.64 10.92 9.01
N ARG A 114 -3.18 11.36 7.87
CA ARG A 114 -4.61 11.29 7.55
C ARG A 114 -4.85 10.31 6.40
N ASP A 115 -6.11 10.19 6.01
CA ASP A 115 -6.54 9.23 5.01
C ASP A 115 -5.78 9.42 3.69
N THR A 116 -5.23 8.31 3.20
CA THR A 116 -4.43 8.23 1.98
C THR A 116 -5.05 7.20 1.05
N GLN A 117 -5.54 7.65 -0.09
CA GLN A 117 -6.03 6.80 -1.17
C GLN A 117 -5.03 6.83 -2.33
N VAL A 118 -4.64 5.64 -2.80
CA VAL A 118 -3.67 5.45 -3.88
C VAL A 118 -4.26 4.51 -4.92
N ASP A 119 -4.36 4.96 -6.16
CA ASP A 119 -4.83 4.15 -7.29
C ASP A 119 -3.80 4.17 -8.42
N VAL A 120 -3.20 3.02 -8.74
CA VAL A 120 -2.25 2.85 -9.84
C VAL A 120 -2.76 1.82 -10.85
N THR A 121 -2.74 2.11 -12.16
CA THR A 121 -3.14 1.07 -13.13
C THR A 121 -2.00 0.10 -13.39
N SER A 122 -0.81 0.61 -13.71
CA SER A 122 0.38 -0.16 -14.04
C SER A 122 1.59 0.43 -13.34
N GLY A 123 2.40 -0.41 -12.69
CA GLY A 123 3.62 0.00 -12.00
C GLY A 123 3.59 -0.32 -10.51
N GLN A 124 4.24 0.50 -9.69
CA GLN A 124 4.56 0.15 -8.30
C GLN A 124 4.05 1.20 -7.32
N ILE A 125 3.59 0.73 -6.16
CA ILE A 125 3.19 1.57 -5.03
C ILE A 125 4.11 1.26 -3.86
N THR A 126 4.72 2.29 -3.27
CA THR A 126 5.51 2.20 -2.03
C THR A 126 4.95 3.17 -1.00
N LEU A 127 4.53 2.66 0.15
CA LEU A 127 3.93 3.42 1.25
C LEU A 127 4.82 3.29 2.48
N MET A 128 5.21 4.41 3.10
CA MET A 128 6.14 4.42 4.23
C MET A 128 5.62 5.26 5.39
N GLY A 129 5.55 4.68 6.59
CA GLY A 129 5.27 5.43 7.81
C GLY A 129 3.91 6.14 7.83
N LEU A 130 2.91 5.62 7.11
CA LEU A 130 1.57 6.20 7.08
C LEU A 130 0.81 5.84 8.36
N ARG A 131 0.07 6.79 8.94
CA ARG A 131 -0.64 6.59 10.23
C ARG A 131 -2.16 6.64 10.13
N GLY A 132 -2.70 7.21 9.05
CA GLY A 132 -4.14 7.29 8.80
C GLY A 132 -4.70 6.06 8.08
N ARG A 133 -6.00 6.08 7.76
CA ARG A 133 -6.61 5.04 6.93
C ARG A 133 -5.94 5.04 5.55
N THR A 134 -5.44 3.90 5.14
CA THR A 134 -4.68 3.76 3.89
C THR A 134 -5.35 2.75 2.98
N THR A 135 -5.70 3.18 1.76
CA THR A 135 -6.21 2.30 0.71
C THR A 135 -5.30 2.42 -0.50
N ALA A 136 -4.73 1.30 -0.95
CA ALA A 136 -3.88 1.26 -2.13
C ALA A 136 -4.33 0.15 -3.08
N LYS A 137 -4.55 0.52 -4.35
CA LYS A 137 -4.99 -0.40 -5.40
C LYS A 137 -4.03 -0.32 -6.59
N VAL A 138 -3.59 -1.47 -7.07
CA VAL A 138 -2.85 -1.57 -8.33
C VAL A 138 -3.40 -2.66 -9.24
N THR A 139 -3.59 -2.39 -10.53
CA THR A 139 -4.01 -3.48 -11.44
C THR A 139 -2.83 -4.39 -11.77
N SER A 140 -1.69 -3.82 -12.12
CA SER A 140 -0.48 -4.58 -12.47
C SER A 140 0.76 -4.00 -11.83
N GLY A 141 1.31 -4.74 -10.86
CA GLY A 141 2.60 -4.51 -10.21
C GLY A 141 2.51 -4.59 -8.68
N PRO A 142 3.65 -4.39 -8.00
CA PRO A 142 3.75 -4.63 -6.56
C PRO A 142 3.19 -3.47 -5.72
N VAL A 143 2.72 -3.80 -4.53
CA VAL A 143 2.37 -2.87 -3.45
C VAL A 143 3.23 -3.18 -2.24
N GLU A 144 4.06 -2.23 -1.85
CA GLU A 144 4.93 -2.32 -0.68
C GLU A 144 4.47 -1.30 0.37
N ALA A 145 4.26 -1.75 1.59
CA ALA A 145 3.87 -0.93 2.72
C ALA A 145 4.78 -1.23 3.91
N LEU A 146 5.50 -0.21 4.38
CA LEU A 146 6.47 -0.30 5.48
C LEU A 146 6.06 0.66 6.60
N GLY A 147 5.99 0.16 7.84
CA GLY A 147 5.70 1.02 9.00
C GLY A 147 4.32 1.67 8.95
N VAL A 148 3.34 1.05 8.27
CA VAL A 148 1.99 1.59 8.14
C VAL A 148 1.16 1.19 9.37
N ALA A 149 0.44 2.15 9.93
CA ALA A 149 -0.46 1.98 11.06
C ALA A 149 -1.91 2.37 10.69
N GLY A 150 -2.85 2.12 11.59
CA GLY A 150 -4.27 2.38 11.36
C GLY A 150 -4.97 1.27 10.58
N ASP A 151 -5.97 1.64 9.78
CA ASP A 151 -6.72 0.72 8.90
C ASP A 151 -6.07 0.68 7.51
N VAL A 152 -5.66 -0.50 7.05
CA VAL A 152 -4.92 -0.68 5.80
C VAL A 152 -5.67 -1.63 4.86
N SER A 153 -5.88 -1.20 3.62
CA SER A 153 -6.46 -1.99 2.53
C SER A 153 -5.54 -1.98 1.31
N LEU A 154 -4.93 -3.12 0.98
CA LEU A 154 -4.00 -3.28 -0.14
C LEU A 154 -4.60 -4.27 -1.15
N GLU A 155 -4.78 -3.84 -2.39
CA GLU A 155 -5.35 -4.68 -3.45
C GLU A 155 -4.46 -4.68 -4.68
N THR A 156 -4.18 -5.85 -5.23
CA THR A 156 -3.57 -6.00 -6.55
C THR A 156 -4.27 -7.05 -7.40
N VAL A 157 -4.29 -6.90 -8.72
CA VAL A 157 -4.76 -7.98 -9.62
C VAL A 157 -3.59 -8.85 -10.02
N SER A 158 -2.48 -8.26 -10.47
CA SER A 158 -1.27 -8.99 -10.84
C SER A 158 -0.05 -8.36 -10.18
N GLY A 159 0.45 -8.96 -9.12
CA GLY A 159 1.61 -8.44 -8.39
C GLY A 159 1.65 -8.90 -6.94
N GLU A 160 2.75 -8.56 -6.29
CA GLU A 160 3.00 -8.92 -4.90
C GLU A 160 2.50 -7.83 -3.95
N VAL A 161 2.00 -8.22 -2.79
CA VAL A 161 1.66 -7.32 -1.69
C VAL A 161 2.61 -7.61 -0.54
N ILE A 162 3.40 -6.63 -0.15
CA ILE A 162 4.33 -6.72 0.97
C ILE A 162 3.89 -5.71 2.03
N LEU A 163 3.63 -6.18 3.24
CA LEU A 163 3.36 -5.36 4.41
C LEU A 163 4.38 -5.72 5.49
N ALA A 164 5.25 -4.79 5.87
CA ALA A 164 6.34 -5.03 6.82
C ALA A 164 6.38 -3.96 7.93
N GLU A 165 6.93 -4.33 9.08
CA GLU A 165 7.11 -3.46 10.27
C GLU A 165 5.83 -2.70 10.66
N SER A 166 4.68 -3.30 10.41
CA SER A 166 3.38 -2.63 10.51
C SER A 166 2.61 -3.17 11.71
N ALA A 167 2.00 -2.26 12.48
CA ALA A 167 1.09 -2.56 13.60
C ALA A 167 -0.32 -1.97 13.34
N PRO A 168 -1.01 -2.40 12.27
CA PRO A 168 -2.32 -1.89 11.90
C PRO A 168 -3.42 -2.46 12.80
N GLY A 169 -4.46 -1.67 13.05
CA GLY A 169 -5.67 -2.13 13.74
C GLY A 169 -6.51 -3.06 12.85
N ARG A 170 -6.53 -2.79 11.55
CA ARG A 170 -7.21 -3.63 10.55
C ARG A 170 -6.34 -3.77 9.31
N VAL A 171 -6.19 -5.00 8.82
CA VAL A 171 -5.52 -5.30 7.55
C VAL A 171 -6.48 -6.01 6.63
N HIS A 172 -6.64 -5.47 5.44
CA HIS A 172 -7.21 -6.16 4.31
C HIS A 172 -6.17 -6.22 3.20
N ALA A 173 -5.74 -7.42 2.81
CA ALA A 173 -4.85 -7.59 1.66
C ALA A 173 -5.44 -8.61 0.69
N HIS A 174 -5.51 -8.26 -0.58
CA HIS A 174 -6.08 -9.10 -1.62
C HIS A 174 -5.25 -9.10 -2.90
N THR A 175 -5.00 -10.28 -3.45
CA THR A 175 -4.38 -10.45 -4.77
C THR A 175 -5.10 -11.50 -5.63
N VAL A 176 -5.22 -11.27 -6.93
CA VAL A 176 -5.73 -12.29 -7.86
C VAL A 176 -4.60 -13.19 -8.34
N SER A 177 -3.49 -12.63 -8.81
CA SER A 177 -2.32 -13.34 -9.31
C SER A 177 -1.05 -12.75 -8.72
N GLY A 178 -0.53 -13.36 -7.67
CA GLY A 178 0.65 -12.89 -6.96
C GLY A 178 0.66 -13.31 -5.50
N SER A 179 1.72 -12.96 -4.79
CA SER A 179 1.93 -13.36 -3.40
C SER A 179 1.52 -12.25 -2.42
N ILE A 180 1.12 -12.63 -1.22
CA ILE A 180 0.96 -11.71 -0.08
C ILE A 180 2.01 -12.10 0.95
N THR A 181 2.87 -11.17 1.33
CA THR A 181 3.79 -11.31 2.46
C THR A 181 3.44 -10.26 3.50
N CYS A 182 3.00 -10.70 4.67
CA CYS A 182 2.70 -9.82 5.79
C CYS A 182 3.60 -10.16 6.96
N ASP A 183 4.21 -9.12 7.52
CA ASP A 183 5.11 -9.21 8.63
C ASP A 183 4.69 -8.18 9.68
N LEU A 184 3.97 -8.69 10.68
CA LEU A 184 3.18 -7.89 11.59
C LEU A 184 3.82 -7.89 12.97
N ASP A 185 4.06 -6.70 13.51
CA ASP A 185 4.58 -6.54 14.85
C ASP A 185 3.42 -6.51 15.86
N ASN A 186 3.29 -7.59 16.62
CA ASN A 186 2.37 -7.75 17.74
C ASN A 186 0.92 -7.27 17.48
N PRO A 187 0.16 -7.92 16.59
CA PRO A 187 -1.20 -7.52 16.20
C PRO A 187 -2.28 -7.79 17.27
N ARG A 188 -2.13 -7.21 18.46
CA ARG A 188 -3.08 -7.40 19.59
C ARG A 188 -4.40 -6.70 19.29
N GLY A 189 -5.48 -7.45 19.24
CA GLY A 189 -6.81 -6.91 18.92
C GLY A 189 -6.99 -6.50 17.46
N SER A 190 -6.04 -6.84 16.57
CA SER A 190 -6.14 -6.51 15.16
C SER A 190 -7.04 -7.49 14.41
N GLU A 191 -7.71 -6.99 13.36
CA GLU A 191 -8.44 -7.84 12.41
C GLU A 191 -7.68 -7.92 11.08
N ILE A 192 -7.10 -9.08 10.79
CA ILE A 192 -6.26 -9.34 9.62
C ILE A 192 -7.00 -10.28 8.68
N ARG A 193 -7.27 -9.80 7.45
CA ARG A 193 -7.97 -10.54 6.41
C ARG A 193 -7.14 -10.57 5.13
N LEU A 194 -6.63 -11.75 4.78
CA LEU A 194 -5.76 -11.95 3.62
C LEU A 194 -6.42 -12.89 2.60
N SER A 195 -6.32 -12.58 1.32
CA SER A 195 -6.92 -13.40 0.25
C SER A 195 -6.07 -13.44 -1.01
N ALA A 196 -5.79 -14.63 -1.50
CA ALA A 196 -5.09 -14.84 -2.77
C ALA A 196 -5.83 -15.88 -3.63
N ILE A 197 -6.11 -15.56 -4.90
CA ILE A 197 -6.70 -16.55 -5.80
C ILE A 197 -5.59 -17.45 -6.35
N SER A 198 -4.63 -16.86 -7.04
CA SER A 198 -3.49 -17.51 -7.67
C SER A 198 -2.16 -17.00 -7.12
N GLY A 199 -1.84 -17.43 -5.91
CA GLY A 199 -0.53 -17.22 -5.30
C GLY A 199 -0.53 -17.51 -3.81
N SER A 200 0.65 -17.44 -3.21
CA SER A 200 0.87 -17.84 -1.82
C SER A 200 0.66 -16.68 -0.84
N ILE A 201 0.27 -17.03 0.38
CA ILE A 201 0.20 -16.09 1.50
C ILE A 201 1.24 -16.52 2.53
N THR A 202 2.16 -15.62 2.85
CA THR A 202 3.11 -15.79 3.94
C THR A 202 2.80 -14.74 5.00
N VAL A 203 2.53 -15.17 6.21
CA VAL A 203 2.29 -14.29 7.35
C VAL A 203 3.33 -14.61 8.41
N ARG A 204 4.03 -13.60 8.90
CA ARG A 204 4.92 -13.71 10.04
C ARG A 204 4.38 -12.84 11.17
N VAL A 205 4.23 -13.45 12.34
CA VAL A 205 3.76 -12.80 13.58
C VAL A 205 4.67 -13.22 14.72
N ARG A 206 4.75 -12.39 15.77
CA ARG A 206 5.51 -12.71 16.97
C ARG A 206 4.94 -13.93 17.70
N GLU A 207 5.80 -14.68 18.37
CA GLU A 207 5.42 -15.85 19.18
C GLU A 207 4.43 -15.53 20.30
N ASP A 208 4.50 -14.33 20.86
CA ASP A 208 3.62 -13.82 21.92
C ASP A 208 2.35 -13.11 21.39
N SER A 209 2.02 -13.28 20.11
CA SER A 209 0.83 -12.68 19.51
C SER A 209 -0.47 -13.26 20.10
N ASP A 210 -1.50 -12.43 20.16
CA ASP A 210 -2.81 -12.76 20.73
C ASP A 210 -3.89 -12.81 19.64
N LEU A 211 -4.02 -13.96 18.96
CA LEU A 211 -4.79 -14.11 17.72
C LEU A 211 -5.60 -15.41 17.69
N THR A 212 -6.86 -15.31 17.28
CA THR A 212 -7.59 -16.45 16.72
C THR A 212 -7.22 -16.60 15.25
N VAL A 213 -6.73 -17.76 14.85
CA VAL A 213 -6.16 -18.02 13.53
C VAL A 213 -7.05 -19.00 12.76
N ASP A 214 -7.46 -18.61 11.56
CA ASP A 214 -8.20 -19.39 10.59
C ASP A 214 -7.51 -19.34 9.23
N LEU A 215 -6.97 -20.48 8.78
CA LEU A 215 -6.26 -20.61 7.51
C LEU A 215 -6.99 -21.60 6.61
N HIS A 216 -7.24 -21.22 5.36
CA HIS A 216 -7.95 -22.05 4.39
C HIS A 216 -7.25 -22.07 3.02
N THR A 217 -7.06 -23.25 2.43
CA THR A 217 -6.64 -23.40 1.03
C THR A 217 -7.39 -24.52 0.30
N VAL A 218 -7.70 -24.32 -0.98
CA VAL A 218 -8.44 -25.32 -1.78
C VAL A 218 -7.50 -26.41 -2.32
N SER A 219 -6.41 -26.01 -2.97
CA SER A 219 -5.44 -26.95 -3.56
C SER A 219 -3.99 -26.79 -3.08
N GLY A 220 -3.70 -25.77 -2.27
CA GLY A 220 -2.36 -25.55 -1.72
C GLY A 220 -2.08 -26.38 -0.45
N ARG A 221 -1.01 -25.99 0.25
CA ARG A 221 -0.65 -26.54 1.55
C ARG A 221 -0.65 -25.44 2.60
N ILE A 222 -1.09 -25.76 3.81
CA ILE A 222 -0.90 -24.91 4.99
C ILE A 222 0.30 -25.44 5.80
N THR A 223 1.23 -24.54 6.11
CA THR A 223 2.32 -24.77 7.07
C THR A 223 2.21 -23.74 8.18
N SER A 224 2.35 -24.17 9.43
CA SER A 224 2.33 -23.28 10.59
C SER A 224 3.55 -23.54 11.48
N GLY A 225 4.23 -22.48 11.89
CA GLY A 225 5.25 -22.49 12.92
C GLY A 225 4.68 -22.56 14.34
N PHE A 226 3.35 -22.51 14.50
CA PHE A 226 2.67 -22.55 15.80
C PHE A 226 2.06 -23.93 16.06
N PRO A 227 2.51 -24.66 17.10
CA PRO A 227 1.97 -25.97 17.46
C PRO A 227 0.46 -25.97 17.76
N GLN A 228 -0.10 -24.83 18.19
CA GLN A 228 -1.51 -24.63 18.52
C GLN A 228 -2.41 -24.53 17.27
N VAL A 229 -1.83 -24.16 16.12
CA VAL A 229 -2.56 -24.02 14.85
C VAL A 229 -2.49 -25.36 14.12
N ARG A 230 -3.57 -26.14 14.20
CA ARG A 230 -3.62 -27.51 13.68
C ARG A 230 -4.75 -27.68 12.67
N GLY A 231 -4.55 -28.60 11.75
CA GLY A 231 -5.59 -28.97 10.80
C GLY A 231 -6.72 -29.77 11.43
N ARG A 232 -7.95 -29.60 10.92
CA ARG A 232 -9.09 -30.47 11.28
C ARG A 232 -9.03 -31.78 10.48
N GLY A 233 -8.15 -32.70 10.89
CA GLY A 233 -8.21 -34.13 10.54
C GLY A 233 -7.29 -34.67 9.43
N GLY A 234 -6.82 -35.92 9.63
CA GLY A 234 -6.34 -36.87 8.61
C GLY A 234 -4.89 -36.74 8.07
N LEU A 235 -4.24 -37.89 7.78
CA LEU A 235 -2.93 -37.97 7.12
C LEU A 235 -3.00 -37.38 5.69
N GLY A 236 -2.44 -36.18 5.48
CA GLY A 236 -2.35 -35.51 4.18
C GLY A 236 -1.93 -34.04 4.29
N ALA A 237 -1.76 -33.35 3.16
CA ALA A 237 -1.55 -31.89 3.15
C ALA A 237 -2.81 -31.19 3.71
N MET A 238 -2.63 -30.35 4.73
CA MET A 238 -3.75 -29.69 5.44
C MET A 238 -4.34 -28.56 4.57
N LYS A 239 -5.67 -28.59 4.43
CA LYS A 239 -6.48 -27.61 3.67
C LYS A 239 -7.16 -26.57 4.55
N ASP A 240 -7.40 -26.91 5.81
CA ASP A 240 -8.01 -26.06 6.81
C ASP A 240 -7.22 -26.20 8.09
N SER A 241 -6.81 -25.08 8.67
CA SER A 241 -6.13 -25.04 9.96
C SER A 241 -6.72 -23.96 10.84
N HIS A 242 -6.94 -24.30 12.10
CA HIS A 242 -7.44 -23.37 13.11
C HIS A 242 -6.60 -23.47 14.38
N GLY A 243 -6.43 -22.36 15.08
CA GLY A 243 -5.78 -22.32 16.39
C GLY A 243 -6.01 -21.01 17.10
N VAL A 244 -5.69 -20.99 18.39
CA VAL A 244 -5.71 -19.77 19.19
C VAL A 244 -4.31 -19.55 19.75
N LEU A 245 -3.77 -18.36 19.52
CA LEU A 245 -2.52 -17.86 20.08
C LEU A 245 -2.88 -16.90 21.23
N GLY A 246 -2.23 -17.06 22.39
CA GLY A 246 -2.57 -16.27 23.58
C GLY A 246 -4.01 -16.50 24.05
N THR A 247 -4.77 -15.43 24.19
CA THR A 247 -6.19 -15.41 24.60
C THR A 247 -7.17 -15.33 23.43
N GLY A 248 -6.69 -15.08 22.21
CA GLY A 248 -7.48 -14.88 21.00
C GLY A 248 -8.05 -13.48 20.82
N GLY A 249 -7.41 -12.44 21.37
CA GLY A 249 -7.91 -11.06 21.34
C GLY A 249 -8.04 -10.43 19.94
N GLY A 250 -7.18 -10.81 18.99
CA GLY A 250 -7.28 -10.45 17.58
C GLY A 250 -7.73 -11.61 16.67
N LYS A 251 -7.85 -11.35 15.37
CA LYS A 251 -8.27 -12.35 14.37
C LYS A 251 -7.34 -12.31 13.16
N LEU A 252 -6.87 -13.48 12.75
CA LEU A 252 -6.14 -13.69 11.50
C LEU A 252 -6.90 -14.68 10.64
N TRP A 253 -7.46 -14.20 9.53
CA TRP A 253 -8.09 -15.02 8.51
C TRP A 253 -7.29 -14.92 7.21
N ALA A 254 -6.82 -16.06 6.69
CA ALA A 254 -6.12 -16.14 5.41
C ALA A 254 -6.73 -17.22 4.53
N SER A 255 -7.04 -16.86 3.28
CA SER A 255 -7.64 -17.78 2.30
C SER A 255 -6.87 -17.75 0.98
N ALA A 256 -6.48 -18.93 0.50
CA ALA A 256 -5.83 -19.10 -0.80
C ALA A 256 -6.60 -20.10 -1.67
N THR A 257 -6.79 -19.84 -2.97
CA THR A 257 -7.43 -20.85 -3.84
C THR A 257 -6.40 -21.86 -4.33
N SER A 258 -5.41 -21.43 -5.13
CA SER A 258 -4.40 -22.34 -5.69
C SER A 258 -3.08 -22.38 -4.93
N GLY A 259 -2.77 -21.35 -4.14
CA GLY A 259 -1.49 -21.21 -3.46
C GLY A 259 -1.44 -21.76 -2.04
N SER A 260 -0.22 -21.87 -1.52
CA SER A 260 0.06 -22.31 -0.15
C SER A 260 -0.01 -21.15 0.84
N ILE A 261 -0.33 -21.47 2.09
CA ILE A 261 -0.33 -20.52 3.20
C ILE A 261 0.75 -20.93 4.19
N ALA A 262 1.66 -20.01 4.52
CA ALA A 262 2.67 -20.19 5.55
C ALA A 262 2.44 -19.20 6.69
N LEU A 263 2.22 -19.70 7.90
CA LEU A 263 2.23 -18.90 9.12
C LEU A 263 3.56 -19.13 9.84
N LEU A 264 4.39 -18.11 9.94
CA LEU A 264 5.72 -18.17 10.52
C LEU A 264 5.73 -17.50 11.89
N ALA A 265 6.42 -18.14 12.83
CA ALA A 265 6.71 -17.58 14.14
C ALA A 265 7.94 -16.68 14.06
N ARG A 266 7.86 -15.50 14.66
CA ARG A 266 9.01 -14.63 14.92
C ARG A 266 9.32 -14.69 16.43
N PRO A 267 10.56 -15.04 16.82
CA PRO A 267 10.98 -14.95 18.22
C PRO A 267 10.75 -13.55 18.78
N VAL A 268 10.49 -13.48 20.07
CA VAL A 268 10.53 -12.20 20.80
C VAL A 268 12.00 -11.95 21.10
N GLU A 269 12.60 -10.96 20.43
CA GLU A 269 13.92 -10.47 20.82
C GLU A 269 13.74 -9.71 22.14
N ASP A 270 14.34 -10.21 23.22
CA ASP A 270 14.40 -9.49 24.48
C ASP A 270 15.35 -8.30 24.30
N ALA A 271 14.93 -7.12 24.75
CA ALA A 271 15.73 -5.89 24.61
C ALA A 271 17.10 -5.96 25.31
N ASP A 272 17.30 -6.95 26.18
CA ASP A 272 18.55 -7.21 26.90
C ASP A 272 19.62 -7.89 26.03
N ASP A 273 19.25 -8.51 24.90
CA ASP A 273 20.21 -9.19 24.00
C ASP A 273 20.95 -8.22 23.04
N LEU A 274 20.55 -6.93 23.00
CA LEU A 274 21.19 -5.90 22.17
C LEU A 274 22.34 -5.16 22.87
N GLU A 275 22.50 -5.34 24.19
CA GLU A 275 23.62 -4.76 24.96
C GLU A 275 24.86 -5.68 25.03
N GLU A 276 24.76 -6.94 24.58
CA GLU A 276 25.90 -7.87 24.49
C GLU A 276 26.39 -8.04 23.03
N LEU A 277 26.82 -6.95 22.40
CA LEU A 277 27.77 -7.03 21.30
C LEU A 277 29.06 -6.28 21.71
N PRO A 278 30.22 -6.97 21.76
CA PRO A 278 31.50 -6.38 22.21
C PRO A 278 32.06 -5.33 21.27
#